data_AF-A0A7S1V840-F1
#
_entry.id   AF-A0A7S1V840-F1
#
_cell.length_a   1.000
_cell.length_b   1.000
_cell.length_c   1.000
_cell.angle_alpha   90.00
_cell.angle_beta   90.00
_cell.angle_gamma   90.00
#
_symmetry.space_group_name_H-M   'P 1'
#
loop_
_entity.id
_entity.type
_entity.pdbx_description
1 polymer ?
#
loop_
_entity_poly.entity_id
_entity_poly.type
_entity_poly.pdbx_seq_one_letter_code
_entity_poly.pdbx_strand_id
1 'polypeptide(L)'
;QIPTALHHDKARTWFAFVELTMVTKERNDVIGVELDPAAPVIRTIHGDIKPRNIIRAKGDLKLIDLDAAVEEGGSLTEKFSGAFLPPSLAREKFKPKETLEEVDKKWRKLKEERDLLEEEEDTEEAVDKLETMMKVLRGKRKALKRGDLDSEPPKATRDMDIWAFGVTMYQLYTGSPLFTCDLGDNLVREE
;
A
#
# COMPACT_ATOMS: atom_id res chain seq x y z
N GLN A 1 -26.10 -5.14 23.03
CA GLN A 1 -26.49 -3.90 22.32
C GLN A 1 -25.45 -2.85 22.62
N ILE A 2 -24.61 -2.50 21.64
CA ILE A 2 -23.60 -1.44 21.78
C ILE A 2 -24.29 -0.12 21.43
N PRO A 3 -24.13 0.98 22.20
CA PRO A 3 -24.93 2.18 22.02
C PRO A 3 -24.60 2.91 20.71
N THR A 4 -25.61 3.03 19.84
CA THR A 4 -25.60 3.67 18.52
C THR A 4 -25.19 5.16 18.55
N ALA A 5 -25.19 5.80 19.73
CA ALA A 5 -24.93 7.23 19.89
C ALA A 5 -23.44 7.62 19.73
N LEU A 6 -22.49 6.70 19.93
CA LEU A 6 -21.06 6.99 19.82
C LEU A 6 -20.56 7.07 18.35
N HIS A 7 -21.34 6.57 17.40
CA HIS A 7 -20.99 6.54 15.98
C HIS A 7 -21.23 7.87 15.26
N HIS A 8 -22.22 8.65 15.70
CA HIS A 8 -22.58 9.91 15.04
C HIS A 8 -21.59 11.04 15.31
N ASP A 9 -20.96 11.04 16.48
CA ASP A 9 -20.07 12.13 16.90
C ASP A 9 -18.68 12.01 16.26
N LYS A 10 -18.16 10.78 16.13
CA LYS A 10 -16.90 10.50 15.43
C LYS A 10 -17.00 10.90 13.95
N ALA A 11 -18.06 10.48 13.26
CA ALA A 11 -18.23 10.78 11.83
C ALA A 11 -18.21 12.28 11.52
N ARG A 12 -18.81 13.12 12.39
CA ARG A 12 -18.81 14.59 12.23
C ARG A 12 -17.44 15.22 12.41
N THR A 13 -16.63 14.74 13.35
CA THR A 13 -15.25 15.23 13.51
C THR A 13 -14.37 14.86 12.31
N TRP A 14 -14.66 13.73 11.64
CA TRP A 14 -13.88 13.23 10.50
C TRP A 14 -14.26 13.86 9.16
N PHE A 15 -15.52 14.21 8.92
CA PHE A 15 -15.90 14.96 7.70
C PHE A 15 -15.20 16.32 7.63
N ALA A 16 -15.00 16.99 8.77
CA ALA A 16 -14.19 18.21 8.84
C ALA A 16 -12.69 17.97 8.54
N PHE A 17 -12.17 16.76 8.77
CA PHE A 17 -10.79 16.38 8.51
C PHE A 17 -10.52 16.09 7.02
N VAL A 18 -11.49 15.47 6.33
CA VAL A 18 -11.44 15.28 4.86
C VAL A 18 -11.46 16.63 4.16
N GLU A 19 -12.25 17.59 4.67
CA GLU A 19 -12.24 18.98 4.20
C GLU A 19 -10.87 19.63 4.41
N LEU A 20 -10.21 19.41 5.57
CA LEU A 20 -8.91 20.00 5.87
C LEU A 20 -7.74 19.47 5.02
N THR A 21 -7.82 18.20 4.60
CA THR A 21 -6.73 17.55 3.83
C THR A 21 -6.89 17.74 2.32
N MET A 22 -8.11 18.02 1.84
CA MET A 22 -8.38 18.30 0.42
C MET A 22 -8.47 19.79 0.08
N VAL A 23 -8.60 20.67 1.08
CA VAL A 23 -8.69 22.13 0.91
C VAL A 23 -7.41 22.79 1.41
N THR A 24 -6.30 22.60 0.70
CA THR A 24 -5.10 23.46 0.85
C THR A 24 -5.28 24.82 0.14
N LYS A 25 -6.51 25.35 0.05
CA LYS A 25 -6.76 26.62 -0.65
C LYS A 25 -7.60 27.64 0.12
N GLU A 26 -8.24 27.29 1.23
CA GLU A 26 -9.09 28.23 1.95
C GLU A 26 -9.03 28.00 3.46
N ARG A 27 -7.94 28.45 4.11
CA ARG A 27 -7.95 29.00 5.48
C ARG A 27 -6.55 29.46 5.89
N ASN A 28 -6.39 30.78 5.92
CA ASN A 28 -5.20 31.53 6.36
C ASN A 28 -4.96 31.50 7.89
N ASP A 29 -5.65 30.66 8.67
CA ASP A 29 -5.86 30.99 10.09
C ASP A 29 -5.12 30.09 11.11
N VAL A 30 -4.29 29.13 10.69
CA VAL A 30 -3.64 28.20 11.66
C VAL A 30 -2.13 28.43 11.81
N ILE A 31 -1.48 29.11 10.88
CA ILE A 31 -0.09 29.54 11.01
C ILE A 31 -0.04 30.93 10.40
N GLY A 32 0.36 31.95 11.16
CA GLY A 32 0.47 33.35 10.71
C GLY A 32 1.57 33.57 9.67
N VAL A 33 1.58 32.76 8.61
CA VAL A 33 2.43 32.88 7.44
C VAL A 33 1.53 33.44 6.35
N GLU A 34 1.77 34.71 6.00
CA GLU A 34 1.24 35.31 4.78
C GLU A 34 1.72 34.45 3.61
N LEU A 35 0.82 33.64 3.04
CA LEU A 35 1.14 32.84 1.85
C LEU A 35 1.20 33.80 0.66
N ASP A 36 2.35 33.87 -0.01
CA ASP A 36 2.52 34.65 -1.23
C ASP A 36 1.49 34.19 -2.29
N PRO A 37 0.57 35.04 -2.73
CA PRO A 37 -0.43 34.67 -3.74
C PRO A 37 0.19 34.34 -5.11
N ALA A 38 1.46 34.70 -5.35
CA ALA A 38 2.23 34.31 -6.52
C ALA A 38 3.01 32.99 -6.34
N ALA A 39 3.04 32.41 -5.13
CA ALA A 39 3.70 31.14 -4.91
C ALA A 39 2.95 30.01 -5.65
N PRO A 40 3.66 29.10 -6.33
CA PRO A 40 3.03 27.93 -6.92
C PRO A 40 2.32 27.13 -5.82
N VAL A 41 1.10 26.68 -6.10
CA VAL A 41 0.39 25.74 -5.22
C VAL A 41 1.10 24.40 -5.33
N ILE A 42 2.14 24.23 -4.52
CA ILE A 42 2.83 22.95 -4.35
C ILE A 42 1.87 22.05 -3.58
N ARG A 43 1.49 20.94 -4.20
CA ARG A 43 0.67 19.92 -3.55
C ARG A 43 1.60 18.86 -3.00
N THR A 44 1.65 18.76 -1.68
CA THR A 44 2.46 17.76 -1.00
C THR A 44 1.70 16.44 -0.92
N ILE A 45 2.38 15.36 -1.31
CA ILE A 45 1.97 13.98 -1.07
C ILE A 45 2.70 13.53 0.19
N HIS A 46 1.98 13.03 1.19
CA HIS A 46 2.56 12.51 2.43
C HIS A 46 3.33 11.21 2.19
N GLY A 47 2.79 10.31 1.36
CA GLY A 47 3.47 9.08 0.92
C GLY A 47 3.52 7.94 1.95
N ASP A 48 3.06 8.16 3.18
CA ASP A 48 3.07 7.16 4.26
C ASP A 48 1.89 7.36 5.24
N ILE A 49 0.69 7.62 4.71
CA ILE A 49 -0.51 7.72 5.54
C ILE A 49 -0.85 6.36 6.14
N LYS A 50 -0.86 6.29 7.47
CA LYS A 50 -1.22 5.09 8.24
C LYS A 50 -1.69 5.49 9.64
N PRO A 51 -2.41 4.62 10.38
CA PRO A 51 -2.92 4.95 11.71
C PRO A 51 -1.84 5.48 12.67
N ARG A 52 -0.63 4.93 12.59
CA ARG A 52 0.51 5.30 13.44
C ARG A 52 0.98 6.74 13.24
N ASN A 53 0.75 7.28 12.05
CA ASN A 53 1.13 8.64 11.65
C ASN A 53 -0.02 9.64 11.88
N ILE A 54 -1.13 9.21 12.50
CA ILE A 54 -2.24 10.07 12.90
C ILE A 54 -2.27 10.14 14.42
N ILE A 55 -2.01 11.33 14.97
CA ILE A 55 -2.05 11.57 16.41
C ILE A 55 -3.18 12.50 16.77
N ARG A 56 -3.64 12.41 18.03
CA ARG A 56 -4.53 13.40 18.62
C ARG A 56 -3.71 14.38 19.46
N ALA A 57 -3.74 15.66 19.10
CA ALA A 57 -3.08 16.73 19.85
C ALA A 57 -4.07 17.87 20.11
N LYS A 58 -4.31 18.18 21.40
CA LYS A 58 -5.26 19.22 21.85
C LYS A 58 -6.69 19.05 21.30
N GLY A 59 -7.15 17.81 21.14
CA GLY A 59 -8.48 17.49 20.62
C GLY A 59 -8.51 17.27 19.10
N ASP A 60 -7.57 17.86 18.37
CA ASP A 60 -7.47 17.73 16.92
C ASP A 60 -6.70 16.49 16.50
N LEU A 61 -7.02 15.97 15.33
CA LEU A 61 -6.18 15.00 14.65
C LEU A 61 -5.11 15.72 13.84
N LYS A 62 -3.89 15.19 13.85
CA LYS A 62 -2.75 15.73 13.12
C LYS A 62 -1.97 14.59 12.48
N LEU A 63 -1.51 14.82 11.25
CA LEU A 63 -0.58 13.94 10.57
C LEU A 63 0.85 14.27 11.03
N ILE A 64 1.66 13.24 11.22
CA ILE A 64 3.07 13.31 11.59
C ILE A 64 3.90 12.42 10.68
N ASP A 65 5.23 12.46 10.83
CA ASP A 65 6.18 11.67 10.04
C ASP A 65 6.15 12.02 8.54
N LEU A 66 6.74 13.17 8.22
CA LEU A 66 6.81 13.72 6.86
C LEU A 66 8.08 13.28 6.10
N ASP A 67 8.80 12.26 6.56
CA ASP A 67 10.04 11.80 5.92
C ASP A 67 9.81 11.23 4.51
N ALA A 68 8.59 10.74 4.25
CA ALA A 68 8.17 10.25 2.94
C ALA A 68 7.51 11.34 2.08
N ALA A 69 7.33 12.55 2.62
CA ALA A 69 6.55 13.59 1.97
C ALA A 69 7.32 14.24 0.83
N VAL A 70 6.66 14.38 -0.32
CA VAL A 70 7.24 14.87 -1.57
C VAL A 70 6.22 15.71 -2.33
N GLU A 71 6.68 16.54 -3.26
CA GLU A 71 5.78 17.27 -4.14
C GLU A 71 5.10 16.33 -5.14
N GLU A 72 3.85 16.61 -5.50
CA GLU A 72 3.14 15.90 -6.57
C GLU A 72 3.93 15.96 -7.88
N GLY A 73 4.12 14.80 -8.52
CA GLY A 73 4.98 14.62 -9.69
C GLY A 73 6.46 14.40 -9.37
N GLY A 74 6.88 14.59 -8.11
CA GLY A 74 8.24 14.35 -7.64
C GLY A 74 8.60 12.88 -7.55
N SER A 75 9.89 12.60 -7.35
CA SER A 75 10.39 11.25 -7.12
C SER A 75 9.97 10.74 -5.73
N LEU A 76 9.51 9.50 -5.68
CA LEU A 76 9.15 8.86 -4.41
C LEU A 76 10.37 8.52 -3.56
N THR A 77 10.18 8.56 -2.24
CA THR A 77 11.20 8.10 -1.28
C THR A 77 11.23 6.57 -1.19
N GLU A 78 12.26 6.03 -0.53
CA GLU A 78 12.33 4.59 -0.23
C GLU A 78 11.47 4.19 0.97
N LYS A 79 11.01 5.15 1.79
CA LYS A 79 10.24 4.91 3.01
C LYS A 79 8.75 4.78 2.66
N PHE A 80 8.18 3.60 2.90
CA PHE A 80 6.75 3.35 2.74
C PHE A 80 6.30 2.18 3.61
N SER A 81 5.00 2.12 3.87
CA SER A 81 4.35 0.99 4.54
C SER A 81 3.67 0.09 3.51
N GLY A 82 4.18 -1.13 3.31
CA GLY A 82 3.75 -2.02 2.24
C GLY A 82 2.23 -2.29 2.22
N ALA A 83 1.59 -2.40 3.39
CA ALA A 83 0.16 -2.66 3.52
C ALA A 83 -0.74 -1.48 3.13
N PHE A 84 -0.17 -0.27 3.03
CA PHE A 84 -0.89 0.96 2.69
C PHE A 84 -0.60 1.42 1.26
N LEU A 85 0.23 0.68 0.51
CA LEU A 85 0.56 1.00 -0.87
C LEU A 85 -0.64 0.81 -1.81
N PRO A 86 -0.86 1.74 -2.76
CA PRO A 86 -1.81 1.51 -3.83
C PRO A 86 -1.33 0.37 -4.75
N PRO A 87 -2.24 -0.37 -5.41
CA PRO A 87 -1.88 -1.47 -6.30
C PRO A 87 -0.94 -1.06 -7.44
N SER A 88 -1.07 0.18 -7.93
CA SER A 88 -0.21 0.75 -8.97
C SER A 88 1.27 0.78 -8.54
N LEU A 89 1.54 1.25 -7.31
CA LEU A 89 2.90 1.32 -6.75
C LEU A 89 3.38 -0.03 -6.22
N ALA A 90 2.48 -0.82 -5.63
CA ALA A 90 2.80 -2.17 -5.18
C ALA A 90 3.31 -3.05 -6.33
N ARG A 91 2.70 -2.95 -7.51
CA ARG A 91 3.16 -3.67 -8.72
C ARG A 91 4.61 -3.34 -9.06
N GLU A 92 5.02 -2.08 -8.92
CA GLU A 92 6.39 -1.64 -9.17
C GLU A 92 7.35 -2.14 -8.09
N LYS A 93 7.01 -1.93 -6.82
CA LYS A 93 7.87 -2.25 -5.67
C LYS A 93 8.07 -3.75 -5.50
N PHE A 94 7.07 -4.55 -5.82
CA PHE A 94 7.10 -6.01 -5.70
C PHE A 94 7.36 -6.71 -7.04
N LYS A 95 8.01 -6.03 -8.00
CA LYS A 95 8.48 -6.65 -9.24
C LYS A 95 9.34 -7.89 -8.93
N PRO A 96 9.21 -8.97 -9.71
CA PRO A 96 10.10 -10.11 -9.57
C PRO A 96 11.54 -9.67 -9.81
N LYS A 97 12.42 -9.91 -8.83
CA LYS A 97 13.88 -9.70 -8.98
C LYS A 97 14.53 -10.74 -9.90
N GLU A 98 13.82 -11.83 -10.15
CA GLU A 98 14.28 -12.96 -10.95
C GLU A 98 14.10 -12.66 -12.44
N THR A 99 15.07 -13.08 -13.24
CA THR A 99 15.01 -13.06 -14.69
C THR A 99 14.00 -14.08 -15.22
N LEU A 100 13.56 -13.89 -16.46
CA LEU A 100 12.67 -14.85 -17.14
C LEU A 100 13.28 -16.26 -17.20
N GLU A 101 14.60 -16.34 -17.42
CA GLU A 101 15.36 -17.58 -17.51
C GLU A 101 15.42 -18.32 -16.17
N GLU A 102 15.62 -17.59 -15.07
CA GLU A 102 15.60 -18.17 -13.72
C GLU A 102 14.21 -18.71 -13.36
N VAL A 103 13.15 -17.97 -13.71
CA VAL A 103 11.77 -18.40 -13.49
C VAL A 103 11.43 -19.64 -14.33
N ASP A 104 11.85 -19.68 -15.60
CA ASP A 104 11.63 -20.84 -16.48
C ASP A 104 12.43 -22.07 -16.00
N LYS A 105 13.65 -21.89 -15.48
CA LYS A 105 14.43 -22.98 -14.88
C LYS A 105 13.74 -23.56 -13.65
N LYS A 106 13.21 -22.71 -12.76
CA LYS A 106 12.44 -23.15 -11.57
C LYS A 106 11.16 -23.87 -11.96
N TRP A 107 10.45 -23.37 -12.97
CA TRP A 107 9.25 -24.00 -13.50
C TRP A 107 9.53 -25.43 -13.97
N ARG A 108 10.60 -25.62 -14.77
CA ARG A 108 10.96 -26.95 -15.27
C ARG A 108 11.28 -27.91 -14.13
N LYS A 109 12.08 -27.47 -13.14
CA LYS A 109 12.43 -28.30 -11.98
C LYS A 109 11.20 -28.74 -11.18
N LEU A 110 10.28 -27.81 -10.89
CA LEU A 110 9.04 -28.13 -10.16
C LEU A 110 8.12 -29.06 -10.96
N LYS A 111 8.10 -28.92 -12.29
CA LYS A 111 7.34 -29.82 -13.15
C LYS A 111 7.89 -31.25 -13.09
N GLU A 112 9.22 -31.40 -13.18
CA GLU A 112 9.89 -32.70 -13.04
C GLU A 112 9.64 -33.32 -11.65
N GLU A 113 9.69 -32.51 -10.59
CA GLU A 113 9.40 -32.96 -9.21
C GLU A 113 7.96 -33.44 -9.03
N ARG A 114 6.99 -32.71 -9.60
CA ARG A 114 5.59 -33.13 -9.62
C ARG A 114 5.38 -34.44 -10.37
N ASP A 115 5.99 -34.57 -11.56
CA ASP A 115 5.86 -35.78 -12.39
C ASP A 115 6.40 -37.03 -11.68
N LEU A 116 7.39 -36.88 -10.80
CA LEU A 116 7.92 -37.96 -9.94
C LEU A 116 7.01 -38.29 -8.75
N LEU A 117 6.27 -37.31 -8.22
CA LEU A 117 5.38 -37.49 -7.06
C LEU A 117 4.01 -38.06 -7.43
N GLU A 118 3.53 -37.86 -8.67
CA GLU A 118 2.31 -38.51 -9.16
C GLU A 118 2.40 -40.05 -9.16
N GLU A 119 3.60 -40.62 -8.98
CA GLU A 119 3.83 -42.06 -8.85
C GLU A 119 3.70 -42.60 -7.40
N GLU A 120 3.56 -41.74 -6.38
CA GLU A 120 3.46 -42.12 -4.97
C GLU A 120 2.08 -41.77 -4.34
N GLU A 121 1.33 -42.80 -3.89
CA GLU A 121 -0.09 -42.70 -3.46
C GLU A 121 -0.36 -41.84 -2.20
N ASP A 122 0.65 -41.40 -1.45
CA ASP A 122 0.48 -40.82 -0.09
C ASP A 122 0.89 -39.32 0.01
N THR A 123 0.86 -38.56 -1.09
CA THR A 123 1.50 -37.23 -1.18
C THR A 123 0.58 -36.06 -1.55
N GLU A 124 -0.74 -36.15 -1.29
CA GLU A 124 -1.73 -35.12 -1.66
C GLU A 124 -1.34 -33.70 -1.19
N GLU A 125 -0.79 -33.58 0.03
CA GLU A 125 -0.31 -32.28 0.56
C GLU A 125 0.92 -31.73 -0.19
N ALA A 126 1.82 -32.61 -0.64
CA ALA A 126 3.00 -32.20 -1.40
C ALA A 126 2.60 -31.76 -2.83
N VAL A 127 1.64 -32.46 -3.43
CA VAL A 127 1.08 -32.10 -4.74
C VAL A 127 0.40 -30.73 -4.70
N ASP A 128 -0.40 -30.44 -3.67
CA ASP A 128 -1.07 -29.13 -3.53
C ASP A 128 -0.05 -27.97 -3.34
N LYS A 129 0.99 -28.20 -2.53
CA LYS A 129 2.11 -27.25 -2.38
C LYS A 129 2.79 -26.98 -3.72
N LEU A 130 3.08 -28.02 -4.50
CA LEU A 130 3.70 -27.89 -5.83
C LEU A 130 2.80 -27.16 -6.81
N GLU A 131 1.50 -27.47 -6.83
CA GLU A 131 0.53 -26.80 -7.70
C GLU A 131 0.45 -25.30 -7.37
N THR A 132 0.44 -24.97 -6.08
CA THR A 132 0.48 -23.58 -5.60
C THR A 132 1.76 -22.87 -6.04
N MET A 133 2.93 -23.51 -5.89
CA MET A 133 4.21 -22.95 -6.35
C MET A 133 4.24 -22.75 -7.87
N MET A 134 3.69 -23.70 -8.64
CA MET A 134 3.55 -23.57 -10.08
C MET A 134 2.63 -22.39 -10.43
N LYS A 135 1.44 -22.25 -9.82
CA LYS A 135 0.55 -21.08 -10.06
C LYS A 135 1.27 -19.74 -9.86
N VAL A 136 2.08 -19.62 -8.79
CA VAL A 136 2.89 -18.42 -8.52
C VAL A 136 3.93 -18.18 -9.62
N LEU A 137 4.70 -19.19 -10.01
CA LEU A 137 5.70 -19.05 -11.08
C LEU A 137 5.09 -18.71 -12.44
N ARG A 138 3.89 -19.23 -12.74
CA ARG A 138 3.14 -18.88 -13.96
C ARG A 138 2.82 -17.39 -13.99
N GLY A 139 2.38 -16.85 -12.85
CA GLY A 139 2.12 -15.42 -12.68
C GLY A 139 3.38 -14.58 -12.91
N LYS A 140 4.49 -14.94 -12.25
CA LYS A 140 5.80 -14.28 -12.41
C LYS A 140 6.26 -14.29 -13.87
N ARG A 141 6.19 -15.45 -14.54
CA ARG A 141 6.58 -15.59 -15.95
C ARG A 141 5.78 -14.67 -16.86
N LYS A 142 4.46 -14.58 -16.64
CA LYS A 142 3.57 -13.71 -17.42
C LYS A 142 3.89 -12.23 -17.21
N ALA A 143 4.23 -11.83 -15.98
CA ALA A 143 4.66 -10.46 -15.67
C ALA A 143 5.98 -10.11 -16.37
N LEU A 144 6.99 -10.98 -16.28
CA LEU A 144 8.30 -10.76 -16.91
C LEU A 144 8.22 -10.70 -18.45
N LYS A 145 7.42 -11.57 -19.08
CA LYS A 145 7.23 -11.56 -20.55
C LYS A 145 6.55 -10.30 -21.09
N ARG A 146 5.81 -9.56 -20.27
CA ARG A 146 5.13 -8.33 -20.71
C ARG A 146 6.08 -7.14 -20.85
N GLY A 147 7.35 -7.28 -20.44
CA GLY A 147 8.30 -6.17 -20.51
C GLY A 147 7.98 -5.06 -19.51
N ASP A 148 7.25 -5.35 -18.42
CA ASP A 148 7.00 -4.41 -17.30
C ASP A 148 8.30 -4.00 -16.58
N LEU A 149 9.50 -4.32 -17.12
CA LEU A 149 10.80 -4.09 -16.50
C LEU A 149 11.37 -2.69 -16.76
N ASP A 150 10.89 -1.96 -17.78
CA ASP A 150 11.50 -0.69 -18.22
C ASP A 150 10.60 0.54 -18.01
N SER A 151 9.56 0.45 -17.18
CA SER A 151 8.73 1.62 -16.86
C SER A 151 9.53 2.65 -16.08
N GLU A 152 9.36 3.94 -16.42
CA GLU A 152 9.88 5.02 -15.58
C GLU A 152 9.46 4.83 -14.11
N PRO A 153 10.33 5.16 -13.14
CA PRO A 153 10.00 5.05 -11.74
C PRO A 153 8.73 5.86 -11.44
N PRO A 154 7.80 5.31 -10.64
CA PRO A 154 6.55 5.96 -10.34
C PRO A 154 6.78 7.30 -9.64
N LYS A 155 6.07 8.32 -10.11
CA LYS A 155 6.05 9.66 -9.54
C LYS A 155 5.01 9.74 -8.41
N ALA A 156 5.20 10.67 -7.50
CA ALA A 156 4.25 10.93 -6.45
C ALA A 156 2.93 11.45 -7.00
N THR A 157 1.83 10.81 -6.64
CA THR A 157 0.49 11.14 -7.13
C THR A 157 -0.52 11.08 -5.99
N ARG A 158 -1.60 11.85 -6.09
CA ARG A 158 -2.61 11.96 -5.01
C ARG A 158 -3.36 10.68 -4.72
N ASP A 159 -3.53 9.83 -5.72
CA ASP A 159 -4.16 8.52 -5.57
C ASP A 159 -3.43 7.64 -4.54
N MET A 160 -2.13 7.86 -4.32
CA MET A 160 -1.35 7.19 -3.27
C MET A 160 -1.89 7.48 -1.88
N ASP A 161 -2.00 8.76 -1.52
CA ASP A 161 -2.53 9.18 -0.22
C ASP A 161 -4.01 8.88 -0.09
N ILE A 162 -4.79 9.02 -1.17
CA ILE A 162 -6.23 8.66 -1.17
C ILE A 162 -6.42 7.17 -0.87
N TRP A 163 -5.62 6.30 -1.48
CA TRP A 163 -5.65 4.87 -1.21
C TRP A 163 -5.26 4.56 0.24
N ALA A 164 -4.10 5.06 0.67
CA ALA A 164 -3.58 4.84 2.02
C ALA A 164 -4.54 5.36 3.10
N PHE A 165 -5.22 6.49 2.83
CA PHE A 165 -6.30 7.00 3.65
C PHE A 165 -7.49 6.02 3.71
N GLY A 166 -7.93 5.48 2.57
CA GLY A 166 -8.99 4.46 2.53
C GLY A 166 -8.68 3.22 3.37
N VAL A 167 -7.46 2.69 3.25
CA VAL A 167 -6.96 1.56 4.06
C VAL A 167 -6.95 1.92 5.55
N THR A 168 -6.46 3.12 5.88
CA THR A 168 -6.43 3.64 7.25
C THR A 168 -7.84 3.76 7.84
N MET A 169 -8.77 4.34 7.08
CA MET A 169 -10.16 4.49 7.53
C MET A 169 -10.82 3.14 7.73
N TYR A 170 -10.61 2.17 6.84
CA TYR A 170 -11.11 0.82 7.03
C TYR A 170 -10.66 0.26 8.40
N GLN A 171 -9.36 0.31 8.69
CA GLN A 171 -8.82 -0.22 9.95
C GLN A 171 -9.37 0.53 11.18
N LEU A 172 -9.50 1.85 11.11
CA LEU A 172 -10.07 2.64 12.21
C LEU A 172 -11.56 2.35 12.45
N TYR A 173 -12.32 2.03 11.40
CA TYR A 173 -13.75 1.74 11.49
C TYR A 173 -14.04 0.29 11.93
N THR A 174 -13.29 -0.68 11.42
CA THR A 174 -13.52 -2.10 11.68
C THR A 174 -12.75 -2.62 12.90
N GLY A 175 -11.67 -1.94 13.27
CA GLY A 175 -10.70 -2.44 14.26
C GLY A 175 -9.76 -3.51 13.70
N SER A 176 -9.87 -3.87 12.42
CA SER A 176 -9.09 -4.92 11.76
C SER A 176 -8.36 -4.36 10.54
N PRO A 177 -7.10 -4.76 10.28
CA PRO A 177 -6.38 -4.30 9.09
C PRO A 177 -7.05 -4.84 7.81
N LEU A 178 -6.99 -4.08 6.71
CA LEU A 178 -7.53 -4.53 5.42
C LEU A 178 -6.67 -5.64 4.80
N PHE A 179 -5.36 -5.58 5.03
CA PHE A 179 -4.39 -6.56 4.59
C PHE A 179 -3.59 -7.05 5.79
N THR A 180 -3.27 -8.34 5.82
CA THR A 180 -2.41 -8.92 6.85
C THR A 180 -1.01 -8.29 6.75
N CYS A 181 -0.52 -7.73 7.86
CA CYS A 181 0.77 -7.05 7.90
C CYS A 181 1.58 -7.35 9.17
N ASP A 182 2.90 -7.15 9.09
CA ASP A 182 3.80 -7.24 10.24
C ASP A 182 3.73 -5.99 11.14
N LEU A 183 4.53 -5.96 12.21
CA LEU A 183 4.63 -4.81 13.11
C LEU A 183 5.16 -3.54 12.43
N GLY A 184 5.86 -3.69 11.30
CA GLY A 184 6.39 -2.62 10.47
C GLY A 184 5.44 -2.18 9.36
N ASP A 185 4.17 -2.59 9.41
CA ASP A 185 3.13 -2.23 8.44
C ASP A 185 3.42 -2.76 7.01
N ASN A 186 4.21 -3.84 6.87
CA ASN A 186 4.50 -4.51 5.60
C ASN A 186 3.58 -5.71 5.37
N LEU A 187 3.18 -5.93 4.10
CA LEU A 187 2.38 -7.08 3.72
C LEU A 187 3.09 -8.39 4.09
N VAL A 188 2.37 -9.26 4.79
CA VAL A 188 2.79 -10.65 5.04
C VAL A 188 1.91 -11.60 4.26
N ARG A 189 2.44 -12.79 3.93
CA ARG A 189 1.63 -13.87 3.38
C ARG A 189 0.85 -14.51 4.52
N GLU A 190 -0.42 -14.82 4.27
CA GLU A 190 -1.13 -15.76 5.13
C GLU A 190 -0.44 -17.12 5.00
N GLU A 191 -0.07 -17.70 6.13
CA GLU A 191 0.53 -19.05 6.23
C GLU A 191 -0.50 -20.14 5.93
#